data_AF-A0A5E9A812-F1
#
_entry.id   AF-A0A5E9A812-F1
#
_cell.length_a   1.000
_cell.length_b   1.000
_cell.length_c   1.000
_cell.angle_alpha   90.00
_cell.angle_beta   90.00
_cell.angle_gamma   90.00
#
_symmetry.space_group_name_H-M   'P 1'
#
loop_
_entity.id
_entity.type
_entity.pdbx_description
1 polymer ?
#
loop_
_entity_poly.entity_id
_entity_poly.type
_entity_poly.pdbx_seq_one_letter_code
_entity_poly.pdbx_strand_id
1 'polypeptide(L)'
;LREQGFEVALLQPRQVHAFAIYKLRRAKNDRIDAALIAECAANLGDLHEPPDTRLAAFAEHLLFIEQLEYDIAHLKTRREHFTTKRILNQLKRDVQRLQRRREAELLLLQVVVCKHDDLARRLELIASVDGIGIRTALTLVILLPELGKVSREQISALVGVAPYDDDSGERTGERHIAGGRS
;
A
#
# COMPACT_ATOMS: atom_id res chain seq x y z
N LEU A 1 21.06 -7.22 -1.19
CA LEU A 1 20.69 -8.48 -1.89
C LEU A 1 20.46 -8.24 -3.38
N ARG A 2 19.39 -7.55 -3.81
CA ARG A 2 19.18 -7.27 -5.25
C ARG A 2 20.31 -6.43 -5.87
N GLU A 3 20.76 -5.38 -5.19
CA GLU A 3 21.92 -4.57 -5.60
C GLU A 3 23.24 -5.36 -5.68
N GLN A 4 23.30 -6.51 -5.01
CA GLN A 4 24.45 -7.42 -5.04
C GLN A 4 24.29 -8.52 -6.11
N GLY A 5 23.28 -8.42 -6.99
CA GLY A 5 23.03 -9.35 -8.08
C GLY A 5 22.23 -10.60 -7.70
N PHE A 6 21.67 -10.68 -6.48
CA PHE A 6 20.85 -11.82 -6.08
C PHE A 6 19.41 -11.68 -6.54
N GLU A 7 18.84 -12.79 -7.01
CA GLU A 7 17.40 -12.95 -7.09
C GLU A 7 16.79 -12.93 -5.69
N VAL A 8 15.73 -12.14 -5.52
CA VAL A 8 15.07 -11.98 -4.22
C VAL A 8 13.58 -12.20 -4.40
N ALA A 9 13.05 -13.14 -3.63
CA ALA A 9 11.63 -13.36 -3.45
C ALA A 9 11.17 -12.78 -2.11
N LEU A 10 10.01 -12.13 -2.10
CA LEU A 10 9.35 -11.68 -0.88
C LEU A 10 8.18 -12.63 -0.59
N LEU A 11 8.30 -13.39 0.49
CA LEU A 11 7.26 -14.30 0.97
C LEU A 11 6.50 -13.66 2.13
N GLN A 12 5.17 -13.77 2.09
CA GLN A 12 4.35 -13.44 3.25
C GLN A 12 4.57 -14.50 4.35
N PRO A 13 4.66 -14.11 5.64
CA PRO A 13 4.83 -15.07 6.74
C PRO A 13 3.78 -16.20 6.74
N ARG A 14 2.54 -15.90 6.32
CA ARG A 14 1.47 -16.89 6.21
C ARG A 14 1.75 -17.97 5.15
N GLN A 15 2.43 -17.63 4.05
CA GLN A 15 2.83 -18.60 3.01
C GLN A 15 3.85 -19.58 3.57
N VAL A 16 4.89 -19.07 4.24
CA VAL A 16 5.92 -19.90 4.89
C VAL A 16 5.29 -20.79 5.96
N HIS A 17 4.38 -20.24 6.75
CA HIS A 17 3.67 -21.01 7.78
C HIS A 17 2.80 -22.13 7.18
N ALA A 18 2.04 -21.85 6.11
CA ALA A 18 1.26 -22.86 5.41
C ALA A 18 2.16 -23.97 4.82
N PHE A 19 3.32 -23.61 4.29
CA PHE A 19 4.31 -24.57 3.81
C PHE A 19 4.89 -25.44 4.94
N ALA A 20 5.10 -24.87 6.13
CA ALA A 20 5.51 -25.62 7.32
C ALA A 20 4.47 -26.69 7.70
N ILE A 21 3.19 -26.30 7.71
CA ILE A 21 2.06 -27.19 8.01
C ILE A 21 2.00 -28.32 6.98
N TYR A 22 2.08 -27.99 5.69
CA TYR A 22 2.11 -28.97 4.60
C TYR A 22 3.26 -29.99 4.76
N LYS A 23 4.44 -29.54 5.20
CA LYS A 23 5.62 -30.39 5.47
C LYS A 23 5.59 -31.08 6.83
N LEU A 24 4.53 -30.92 7.63
CA LEU A 24 4.40 -31.44 8.99
C LEU A 24 5.56 -31.06 9.93
N ARG A 25 6.26 -29.94 9.66
CA ARG A 25 7.37 -29.48 10.51
C ARG A 25 6.83 -28.71 11.71
N ARG A 26 6.91 -29.33 12.90
CA ARG A 26 6.42 -28.76 14.17
C ARG A 26 7.52 -28.16 15.06
N ALA A 27 8.77 -28.62 14.90
CA ALA A 27 9.90 -28.09 15.64
C ALA A 27 10.28 -26.71 15.09
N LYS A 28 10.52 -25.75 15.99
CA LYS A 28 10.89 -24.38 15.64
C LYS A 28 12.21 -23.99 16.28
N ASN A 29 13.20 -23.69 15.46
CA ASN A 29 14.43 -23.01 15.83
C ASN A 29 14.98 -22.28 14.60
N ASP A 30 15.89 -21.33 14.81
CA ASP A 30 16.40 -20.46 13.72
C ASP A 30 16.95 -21.26 12.54
N ARG A 31 17.61 -22.40 12.80
CA ARG A 31 18.19 -23.25 11.75
C ARG A 31 17.12 -23.98 10.93
N ILE A 32 16.08 -24.49 11.59
CA ILE A 32 14.97 -25.17 10.93
C ILE A 32 14.11 -24.16 10.15
N ASP A 33 13.87 -22.99 10.73
CA ASP A 33 13.10 -21.91 10.09
C ASP A 33 13.82 -21.39 8.84
N ALA A 34 15.13 -21.16 8.91
CA ALA A 34 15.93 -20.76 7.74
C ALA A 34 15.89 -21.81 6.62
N ALA A 35 16.02 -23.10 6.96
CA ALA A 35 15.94 -24.19 5.98
C ALA A 35 14.53 -24.29 5.36
N LEU A 36 13.48 -24.10 6.16
CA LEU A 36 12.10 -24.07 5.68
C LEU A 36 11.85 -22.89 4.73
N ILE A 37 12.33 -21.69 5.06
CA ILE A 37 12.19 -20.51 4.21
C ILE A 37 12.92 -20.73 2.89
N ALA A 38 14.14 -21.26 2.92
CA ALA A 38 14.91 -21.57 1.71
C ALA A 38 14.19 -22.59 0.82
N GLU A 39 13.65 -23.66 1.41
CA GLU A 39 12.88 -24.67 0.69
C GLU A 39 11.58 -24.07 0.12
N CYS A 40 10.87 -23.24 0.89
CA CYS A 40 9.67 -22.55 0.42
C CYS A 40 10.00 -21.62 -0.75
N ALA A 41 11.10 -20.87 -0.67
CA ALA A 41 11.56 -19.96 -1.72
C ALA A 41 11.99 -20.72 -2.99
N ALA A 42 12.65 -21.88 -2.85
CA ALA A 42 13.04 -22.71 -3.99
C ALA A 42 11.85 -23.35 -4.74
N ASN A 43 10.67 -23.42 -4.09
CA ASN A 43 9.43 -23.91 -4.68
C ASN A 43 8.51 -22.78 -5.18
N LEU A 44 8.97 -21.52 -5.14
CA LEU A 44 8.25 -20.44 -5.81
C LEU A 44 8.32 -20.66 -7.32
N GLY A 45 7.21 -20.38 -7.99
CA GLY A 45 7.18 -20.23 -9.45
C GLY A 45 7.84 -18.91 -9.86
N ASP A 46 7.14 -18.13 -10.68
CA ASP A 46 7.71 -16.89 -11.21
C ASP A 46 8.06 -15.89 -10.12
N LEU A 47 9.30 -15.39 -10.18
CA LEU A 47 9.75 -14.29 -9.36
C LEU A 47 9.10 -13.00 -9.85
N HIS A 48 8.56 -12.23 -8.91
CA HIS A 48 8.02 -10.92 -9.24
C HIS A 48 9.15 -9.98 -9.66
N GLU A 49 8.86 -9.12 -10.64
CA GLU A 49 9.79 -8.07 -11.05
C GLU A 49 10.25 -7.26 -9.82
N PRO A 50 11.52 -6.82 -9.80
CA PRO A 50 12.00 -5.95 -8.76
C PRO A 50 11.13 -4.67 -8.73
N PRO A 51 10.79 -4.16 -7.54
CA PRO A 51 10.00 -2.95 -7.40
C PRO A 51 10.79 -1.79 -8.01
N ASP A 52 10.07 -0.90 -8.66
CA ASP A 52 10.64 0.31 -9.21
C ASP A 52 11.14 1.22 -8.07
N THR A 53 12.46 1.40 -8.02
CA THR A 53 13.14 2.18 -6.98
C THR A 53 12.66 3.64 -6.92
N ARG A 54 12.16 4.20 -8.03
CA ARG A 54 11.59 5.56 -8.06
C ARG A 54 10.38 5.67 -7.14
N LEU A 55 9.55 4.62 -7.10
CA LEU A 55 8.28 4.62 -6.37
C LEU A 55 8.47 4.59 -4.86
N ALA A 56 9.59 4.04 -4.35
CA ALA A 56 9.87 4.01 -2.92
C ALA A 56 9.98 5.43 -2.33
N ALA A 57 10.71 6.33 -2.99
CA ALA A 57 10.81 7.73 -2.58
C ALA A 57 9.44 8.44 -2.67
N PHE A 58 8.66 8.16 -3.72
CA PHE A 58 7.32 8.74 -3.86
C PHE A 58 6.34 8.24 -2.81
N ALA A 59 6.46 6.98 -2.40
CA ALA A 59 5.65 6.39 -1.33
C ALA A 59 5.92 7.07 0.03
N GLU A 60 7.16 7.46 0.30
CA GLU A 60 7.50 8.23 1.51
C GLU A 60 6.80 9.60 1.53
N HIS A 61 6.78 10.31 0.39
CA HIS A 61 6.02 11.56 0.27
C HIS A 61 4.51 11.35 0.44
N LEU A 62 3.94 10.26 -0.10
CA LEU A 62 2.54 9.92 0.11
C LEU A 62 2.21 9.65 1.57
N LEU A 63 3.07 8.90 2.28
CA LEU A 63 2.93 8.64 3.70
C LEU A 63 2.97 9.95 4.50
N PHE A 64 3.86 10.87 4.13
CA PHE A 64 3.92 12.17 4.78
C PHE A 64 2.65 13.00 4.55
N ILE A 65 2.10 12.99 3.33
CA ILE A 65 0.81 13.63 3.02
C ILE A 65 -0.32 13.03 3.87
N GLU A 66 -0.37 11.71 4.01
CA GLU A 66 -1.34 11.01 4.85
C GLU A 66 -1.23 11.39 6.33
N GLN A 67 -0.01 11.49 6.86
CA GLN A 67 0.23 11.95 8.23
C GLN A 67 -0.26 13.39 8.44
N LEU A 68 -0.04 14.29 7.47
CA LEU A 68 -0.59 15.65 7.51
C LEU A 68 -2.12 15.64 7.48
N GLU A 69 -2.75 14.78 6.68
CA GLU A 69 -4.20 14.59 6.63
C GLU A 69 -4.74 14.13 8.00
N TYR A 70 -4.07 13.17 8.63
CA TYR A 70 -4.38 12.69 9.98
C TYR A 70 -4.26 13.82 11.02
N ASP A 71 -3.16 14.56 11.02
CA ASP A 71 -2.94 15.66 11.97
C ASP A 71 -3.98 16.77 11.81
N ILE A 72 -4.37 17.10 10.57
CA ILE A 72 -5.45 18.05 10.29
C ILE A 72 -6.77 17.57 10.91
N ALA A 73 -7.13 16.30 10.71
CA ALA A 73 -8.35 15.72 11.26
C ALA A 73 -8.31 15.75 12.80
N HIS A 74 -7.21 15.32 13.39
CA HIS A 74 -7.00 15.30 14.83
C HIS A 74 -7.08 16.71 15.45
N LEU A 75 -6.48 17.73 14.81
CA LEU A 75 -6.61 19.12 15.27
C LEU A 75 -8.03 19.67 15.16
N LYS A 76 -8.79 19.27 14.13
CA LYS A 76 -10.21 19.65 13.99
C LYS A 76 -11.06 19.03 15.11
N THR A 77 -10.90 17.73 15.39
CA THR A 77 -11.58 17.08 16.52
C THR A 77 -11.17 17.71 17.84
N ARG A 78 -9.88 17.98 18.05
CA ARG A 78 -9.39 18.66 19.25
C ARG A 78 -10.04 20.03 19.44
N ARG A 79 -10.27 20.79 18.37
CA ARG A 79 -10.90 22.12 18.42
C ARG A 79 -12.32 22.08 19.02
N GLU A 80 -13.05 20.99 18.85
CA GLU A 80 -14.42 20.83 19.39
C GLU A 80 -14.46 20.79 20.93
N HIS A 81 -13.32 20.51 21.57
CA HIS A 81 -13.20 20.37 23.02
C HIS A 81 -12.85 21.68 23.75
N PHE A 82 -12.69 22.80 23.03
CA PHE A 82 -12.29 24.08 23.62
C PHE A 82 -13.28 25.20 23.29
N THR A 83 -13.52 26.10 24.25
CA THR A 83 -14.36 27.30 24.08
C THR A 83 -13.55 28.61 24.12
N THR A 84 -12.32 28.57 24.62
CA THR A 84 -11.46 29.75 24.76
C THR A 84 -11.02 30.28 23.39
N LYS A 85 -11.40 31.52 23.06
CA LYS A 85 -11.13 32.16 21.75
C LYS A 85 -9.67 32.12 21.33
N ARG A 86 -8.74 32.38 22.26
CA ARG A 86 -7.28 32.33 21.98
C ARG A 86 -6.85 30.94 21.50
N ILE A 87 -7.34 29.87 22.15
CA ILE A 87 -7.02 28.48 21.81
C ILE A 87 -7.64 28.10 20.47
N LEU A 88 -8.92 28.45 20.26
CA LEU A 88 -9.61 28.20 19.00
C LEU A 88 -8.91 28.87 17.80
N ASN A 89 -8.46 30.11 17.97
CA ASN A 89 -7.70 30.83 16.94
C ASN A 89 -6.34 30.17 16.68
N GLN A 90 -5.67 29.66 17.72
CA GLN A 90 -4.41 28.93 17.55
C GLN A 90 -4.61 27.65 16.73
N LEU A 91 -5.56 26.79 17.13
CA LEU A 91 -5.86 25.54 16.42
C LEU A 91 -6.30 25.79 14.97
N LYS A 92 -7.08 26.85 14.73
CA LYS A 92 -7.45 27.26 13.36
C LYS A 92 -6.22 27.58 12.51
N ARG A 93 -5.25 28.34 13.06
CA ARG A 93 -4.00 28.66 12.35
C ARG A 93 -3.16 27.41 12.10
N ASP A 94 -3.09 26.50 13.05
CA ASP A 94 -2.34 25.25 12.91
C ASP A 94 -2.95 24.36 11.81
N VAL A 95 -4.28 24.20 11.77
CA VAL A 95 -4.98 23.50 10.68
C VAL A 95 -4.68 24.14 9.32
N GLN A 96 -4.80 25.47 9.20
CA GLN A 96 -4.52 26.18 7.96
C GLN A 96 -3.06 26.07 7.52
N ARG A 97 -2.11 25.96 8.46
CA ARG A 97 -0.70 25.72 8.15
C ARG A 97 -0.50 24.33 7.58
N LEU A 98 -1.07 23.31 8.21
CA LEU A 98 -0.95 21.92 7.74
C LEU A 98 -1.65 21.71 6.40
N GLN A 99 -2.81 22.33 6.17
CA GLN A 99 -3.50 22.27 4.87
C GLN A 99 -2.62 22.81 3.74
N ARG A 100 -2.01 23.99 3.93
CA ARG A 100 -1.07 24.57 2.95
C ARG A 100 0.15 23.68 2.73
N ARG A 101 0.68 23.05 3.78
CA ARG A 101 1.81 22.12 3.66
C ARG A 101 1.40 20.88 2.85
N ARG A 102 0.25 20.28 3.16
CA ARG A 102 -0.30 19.14 2.41
C ARG A 102 -0.47 19.46 0.93
N GLU A 103 -1.03 20.62 0.60
CA GLU A 103 -1.20 21.06 -0.79
C GLU A 103 0.14 21.25 -1.51
N ALA A 104 1.13 21.84 -0.83
CA ALA A 104 2.47 22.02 -1.38
C ALA A 104 3.18 20.68 -1.63
N GLU A 105 3.11 19.74 -0.67
CA GLU A 105 3.69 18.39 -0.83
C GLU A 105 3.00 17.60 -1.95
N LEU A 106 1.67 17.70 -2.06
CA LEU A 106 0.91 17.04 -3.12
C LEU A 106 1.29 17.58 -4.51
N LEU A 107 1.46 18.90 -4.64
CA LEU A 107 1.92 19.53 -5.87
C LEU A 107 3.36 19.13 -6.20
N LEU A 108 4.25 19.14 -5.21
CA LEU A 108 5.64 18.71 -5.38
C LEU A 108 5.70 17.26 -5.89
N LEU A 109 4.95 16.36 -5.24
CA LEU A 109 4.89 14.96 -5.62
C LEU A 109 4.37 14.80 -7.06
N GLN A 110 3.29 15.52 -7.42
CA GLN A 110 2.78 15.52 -8.78
C GLN A 110 3.86 15.96 -9.79
N VAL A 111 4.55 17.06 -9.51
CA VAL A 111 5.61 17.58 -10.40
C VAL A 111 6.73 16.57 -10.57
N VAL A 112 7.19 15.93 -9.48
CA VAL A 112 8.29 14.97 -9.55
C VAL A 112 7.86 13.68 -10.27
N VAL A 113 6.65 13.18 -10.04
CA VAL A 113 6.09 12.03 -10.78
C VAL A 113 6.01 12.35 -12.28
N CYS A 114 5.55 13.55 -12.63
CA CYS A 114 5.44 13.99 -14.03
C CYS A 114 6.78 14.21 -14.73
N LYS A 115 7.94 14.16 -14.04
CA LYS A 115 9.26 14.15 -14.69
C LYS A 115 9.57 12.81 -15.38
N HIS A 116 8.77 11.78 -15.12
CA HIS A 116 8.90 10.46 -15.73
C HIS A 116 7.74 10.23 -16.70
N ASP A 117 8.03 10.18 -18.01
CA ASP A 117 7.00 10.09 -19.06
C ASP A 117 6.05 8.90 -18.90
N ASP A 118 6.57 7.75 -18.46
CA ASP A 118 5.78 6.54 -18.23
C ASP A 118 4.77 6.73 -17.08
N LEU A 119 5.18 7.40 -16.00
CA LEU A 119 4.34 7.68 -14.84
C LEU A 119 3.37 8.83 -15.12
N ALA A 120 3.81 9.87 -15.84
CA ALA A 120 2.97 10.99 -16.25
C ALA A 120 1.77 10.51 -17.08
N ARG A 121 2.01 9.65 -18.07
CA ARG A 121 0.94 9.06 -18.90
C ARG A 121 -0.04 8.23 -18.07
N ARG A 122 0.46 7.42 -17.13
CA ARG A 122 -0.41 6.63 -16.23
C ARG A 122 -1.23 7.54 -15.32
N LEU A 123 -0.64 8.60 -14.79
CA LEU A 123 -1.31 9.57 -13.94
C LEU A 123 -2.45 10.28 -14.70
N GLU A 124 -2.20 10.71 -15.92
CA GLU A 124 -3.20 11.34 -16.80
C GLU A 124 -4.38 10.41 -17.07
N LEU A 125 -4.11 9.15 -17.45
CA LEU A 125 -5.14 8.15 -17.69
C LEU A 125 -6.00 7.89 -16.45
N ILE A 126 -5.39 7.72 -15.28
CA ILE A 126 -6.11 7.47 -14.03
C ILE A 126 -6.92 8.70 -13.60
N ALA A 127 -6.35 9.90 -13.74
CA ALA A 127 -7.03 11.15 -13.40
C ALA A 127 -8.19 11.51 -14.36
N SER A 128 -8.24 10.93 -15.56
CA SER A 128 -9.35 11.10 -16.50
C SER A 128 -10.64 10.38 -16.09
N VAL A 129 -10.56 9.45 -15.13
CA VAL A 129 -11.73 8.73 -14.63
C VAL A 129 -12.54 9.63 -13.70
N ASP A 130 -13.84 9.77 -13.99
CA ASP A 130 -14.72 10.60 -13.17
C ASP A 130 -14.76 10.12 -11.71
N GLY A 131 -14.72 11.08 -10.78
CA GLY A 131 -14.62 10.82 -9.35
C GLY A 131 -13.21 10.50 -8.82
N ILE A 132 -12.19 10.33 -9.67
CA ILE A 132 -10.80 10.13 -9.21
C ILE A 132 -10.06 11.49 -9.13
N GLY A 133 -9.81 11.94 -7.90
CA GLY A 133 -8.99 13.13 -7.65
C GLY A 133 -7.48 12.85 -7.72
N ILE A 134 -6.68 13.91 -7.90
CA ILE A 134 -5.22 13.82 -8.07
C ILE A 134 -4.51 13.06 -6.92
N ARG A 135 -4.97 13.25 -5.68
CA ARG A 135 -4.44 12.52 -4.50
C ARG A 135 -4.59 11.01 -4.66
N THR A 136 -5.76 10.55 -5.11
CA THR A 136 -6.05 9.14 -5.34
C THR A 136 -5.30 8.62 -6.57
N ALA A 137 -5.24 9.40 -7.64
CA ALA A 137 -4.52 9.03 -8.85
C ALA A 137 -3.02 8.81 -8.57
N LEU A 138 -2.38 9.70 -7.81
CA LEU A 138 -0.99 9.53 -7.37
C LEU A 138 -0.82 8.26 -6.51
N THR A 139 -1.74 8.00 -5.58
CA THR A 139 -1.72 6.76 -4.78
C THR A 139 -1.72 5.52 -5.67
N LEU A 140 -2.59 5.46 -6.68
CA LEU A 140 -2.70 4.32 -7.59
C LEU A 140 -1.45 4.15 -8.45
N VAL A 141 -0.87 5.24 -8.97
CA VAL A 141 0.37 5.19 -9.76
C VAL A 141 1.54 4.66 -8.92
N ILE A 142 1.65 5.10 -7.67
CA ILE A 142 2.82 4.87 -6.81
C ILE A 142 2.72 3.54 -6.06
N LEU A 143 1.58 3.26 -5.42
CA LEU A 143 1.42 2.09 -4.55
C LEU A 143 0.84 0.86 -5.27
N LEU A 144 0.34 1.05 -6.50
CA LEU A 144 -0.24 -0.02 -7.31
C LEU A 144 0.36 -0.04 -8.74
N PRO A 145 1.68 -0.23 -8.88
CA PRO A 145 2.35 -0.26 -10.18
C PRO A 145 1.85 -1.38 -11.12
N GLU A 146 1.20 -2.41 -10.58
CA GLU A 146 0.58 -3.52 -11.31
C GLU A 146 -0.73 -3.11 -12.01
N LEU A 147 -1.33 -1.98 -11.62
CA LEU A 147 -2.59 -1.50 -12.20
C LEU A 147 -2.45 -1.26 -13.70
N GLY A 148 -3.23 -1.99 -14.49
CA GLY A 148 -3.18 -2.01 -15.95
C GLY A 148 -2.28 -3.08 -16.56
N LYS A 149 -1.53 -3.83 -15.73
CA LYS A 149 -0.68 -4.97 -16.16
C LYS A 149 -1.28 -6.33 -15.82
N VAL A 150 -2.07 -6.39 -14.74
CA VAL A 150 -2.69 -7.63 -14.24
C VAL A 150 -4.22 -7.53 -14.33
N SER A 151 -4.90 -8.67 -14.17
CA SER A 151 -6.36 -8.71 -14.26
C SER A 151 -7.04 -7.89 -13.15
N ARG A 152 -8.30 -7.51 -13.36
CA ARG A 152 -9.09 -6.78 -12.35
C ARG A 152 -9.21 -7.60 -11.06
N GLU A 153 -9.37 -8.93 -11.16
CA GLU A 153 -9.49 -9.84 -10.02
C GLU A 153 -8.18 -9.88 -9.23
N GLN A 154 -7.04 -9.93 -9.92
CA GLN A 154 -5.73 -9.87 -9.30
C GLN A 154 -5.51 -8.52 -8.59
N ILE A 155 -5.90 -7.40 -9.21
CA ILE A 155 -5.87 -6.09 -8.56
C ILE A 155 -6.77 -6.05 -7.33
N SER A 156 -8.02 -6.49 -7.44
CA SER A 156 -8.97 -6.50 -6.33
C SER A 156 -8.48 -7.35 -5.16
N ALA A 157 -7.87 -8.51 -5.44
CA ALA A 157 -7.23 -9.34 -4.41
C ALA A 157 -6.01 -8.64 -3.81
N LEU A 158 -5.19 -7.99 -4.63
CA LEU A 158 -3.98 -7.30 -4.21
C LEU A 158 -4.27 -6.14 -3.24
N VAL A 159 -5.34 -5.37 -3.50
CA VAL A 159 -5.77 -4.26 -2.62
C VAL A 159 -6.74 -4.71 -1.51
N GLY A 160 -7.04 -6.01 -1.41
CA GLY A 160 -7.84 -6.58 -0.31
C GLY A 160 -9.35 -6.35 -0.43
N VAL A 161 -9.87 -6.08 -1.62
CA VAL A 161 -11.31 -5.86 -1.87
C VAL A 161 -11.99 -7.01 -2.61
N ALA A 162 -11.25 -8.04 -3.02
CA ALA A 162 -11.84 -9.22 -3.65
C ALA A 162 -12.53 -10.11 -2.59
N PRO A 163 -13.81 -10.45 -2.75
CA PRO A 163 -14.47 -11.47 -1.94
C PRO A 163 -13.98 -12.86 -2.36
N TYR A 164 -13.69 -13.71 -1.38
CA TYR A 164 -13.34 -15.13 -1.61
C TYR A 164 -14.54 -16.03 -1.33
N ASP A 165 -14.66 -17.10 -2.13
CA ASP A 165 -15.66 -18.15 -1.92
C ASP A 165 -15.35 -18.95 -0.64
N ASP A 166 -16.40 -19.28 0.11
CA ASP A 166 -16.35 -20.07 1.36
C ASP A 166 -17.26 -21.31 1.25
N ASP A 167 -17.15 -21.99 0.11
CA ASP A 167 -18.00 -23.11 -0.27
C ASP A 167 -17.28 -24.44 -0.04
N SER A 168 -17.99 -25.44 0.49
CA SER A 168 -17.45 -26.79 0.72
C SER A 168 -18.51 -27.86 0.52
N GLY A 169 -18.37 -28.70 -0.52
CA GLY A 169 -19.36 -29.73 -0.85
C GLY A 169 -20.73 -29.10 -1.12
N GLU A 170 -21.73 -29.44 -0.32
CA GLU A 170 -23.09 -28.88 -0.40
C GLU A 170 -23.27 -27.57 0.39
N ARG A 171 -22.25 -27.12 1.13
CA ARG A 171 -22.31 -25.86 1.89
C ARG A 171 -21.94 -24.70 0.97
N THR A 172 -22.81 -23.70 0.90
CA THR A 172 -22.50 -22.37 0.37
C THR A 172 -22.37 -21.38 1.52
N GLY A 173 -21.20 -20.77 1.67
CA GLY A 173 -20.87 -19.84 2.76
C GLY A 173 -21.06 -18.37 2.40
N GLU A 174 -20.97 -17.50 3.40
CA GLU A 174 -20.88 -16.05 3.15
C GLU A 174 -19.47 -15.70 2.64
N ARG A 175 -19.41 -14.90 1.59
CA ARG A 175 -18.13 -14.46 1.02
C ARG A 175 -17.52 -13.34 1.84
N HIS A 176 -16.23 -13.44 2.10
CA HIS A 176 -15.48 -12.43 2.86
C HIS A 176 -14.25 -11.95 2.08
N ILE A 177 -13.91 -10.67 2.25
CA ILE A 177 -12.60 -10.16 1.82
C ILE A 177 -11.50 -10.73 2.74
N ALA A 178 -10.30 -10.94 2.21
CA ALA A 178 -9.18 -11.42 3.00
C ALA A 178 -7.86 -10.79 2.55
N GLY A 179 -7.07 -10.28 3.50
CA GLY A 179 -5.74 -9.73 3.23
C GLY A 179 -5.76 -8.38 2.51
N GLY A 180 -4.79 -8.18 1.62
CA GLY A 180 -4.56 -6.93 0.88
C GLY A 180 -3.24 -6.22 1.25
N ARG A 181 -2.82 -5.30 0.40
CA ARG A 181 -1.78 -4.30 0.69
C ARG A 181 -2.41 -3.17 1.48
N SER A 182 -2.00 -3.00 2.74
CA SER A 182 -2.32 -1.84 3.59
C SER A 182 -1.16 -0.87 3.61
#